data_AF-M4T9M7-F1
#
_entry.id   AF-M4T9M7-F1
#
_cell.length_a   1.000
_cell.length_b   1.000
_cell.length_c   1.000
_cell.angle_alpha   90.00
_cell.angle_beta   90.00
_cell.angle_gamma   90.00
#
_symmetry.space_group_name_H-M   'P 1'
#
loop_
_entity.id
_entity.type
_entity.pdbx_description
1 polymer ?
#
loop_
_entity_poly.entity_id
_entity_poly.type
_entity_poly.pdbx_seq_one_letter_code
_entity_poly.pdbx_strand_id
1 'polypeptide(L)'
;VPSAFEKDEKWQANFKHWLQAAKDYEAAKEKNDTPENKIAKQLSPNLRKIYRAKLSALIERLTTLRSKLKEIETTDSSEDAKDVQANLNTAVYGDKTPPTGPIAENKIFSQQGSGSIGTLCDGTGTNAKAKTLIATIICTCASVASGSAKACWEPKTALTQWDGNNGGSVTAWTELKKRCHIPGKAKLTSTALQAALSAVIAQIEFDSSTGYLGGPGTGTCDGTKAAGICVKFTGATGLTHTSIQYIPWITALNKAIKGLKEIEDATAVAEGIEAATEVTKQEEYSLL
;
A
#
# COMPACT_ATOMS: atom_id res chain seq x y z
N VAL A 1 -18.83 36.72 16.62
CA VAL A 1 -18.76 36.57 18.09
C VAL A 1 -19.25 37.89 18.69
N PRO A 2 -20.02 37.92 19.79
CA PRO A 2 -20.44 39.18 20.40
C PRO A 2 -19.21 39.98 20.84
N SER A 3 -19.28 41.30 20.72
CA SER A 3 -18.16 42.22 21.02
C SER A 3 -17.58 42.03 22.42
N ALA A 4 -18.40 41.67 23.41
CA ALA A 4 -17.97 41.38 24.78
C ALA A 4 -17.04 40.15 24.92
N PHE A 5 -17.05 39.24 23.94
CA PHE A 5 -16.27 37.98 23.97
C PHE A 5 -15.30 37.88 22.79
N GLU A 6 -15.05 38.98 22.08
CA GLU A 6 -14.19 38.99 20.89
C GLU A 6 -12.75 38.54 21.17
N LYS A 7 -12.26 38.66 22.41
CA LYS A 7 -10.91 38.22 22.82
C LYS A 7 -10.89 36.85 23.51
N ASP A 8 -12.03 36.20 23.69
CA ASP A 8 -12.11 34.90 24.35
C ASP A 8 -11.97 33.78 23.32
N GLU A 9 -10.87 33.01 23.40
CA GLU A 9 -10.55 31.93 22.47
C GLU A 9 -11.60 30.82 22.45
N LYS A 10 -12.23 30.50 23.60
CA LYS A 10 -13.31 29.49 23.65
C LYS A 10 -14.55 30.00 22.92
N TRP A 11 -14.88 31.28 23.07
CA TRP A 11 -15.97 31.89 22.32
C TRP A 11 -15.67 31.93 20.83
N GLN A 12 -14.46 32.32 20.43
CA GLN A 12 -14.07 32.31 19.03
C GLN A 12 -14.18 30.92 18.39
N ALA A 13 -13.73 29.87 19.08
CA ALA A 13 -13.78 28.50 18.58
C ALA A 13 -15.20 27.93 18.47
N ASN A 14 -16.08 28.24 19.43
CA ASN A 14 -17.36 27.55 19.59
C ASN A 14 -18.59 28.38 19.17
N PHE A 15 -18.48 29.70 19.01
CA PHE A 15 -19.65 30.57 18.80
C PHE A 15 -20.48 30.18 17.58
N LYS A 16 -19.85 29.75 16.47
CA LYS A 16 -20.59 29.27 15.29
C LYS A 16 -21.43 28.02 15.59
N HIS A 17 -20.93 27.13 16.44
CA HIS A 17 -21.62 25.91 16.83
C HIS A 17 -22.77 26.22 17.79
N TRP A 18 -22.55 27.10 18.77
CA TRP A 18 -23.60 27.54 19.68
C TRP A 18 -24.71 28.31 18.97
N LEU A 19 -24.35 29.18 18.01
CA LEU A 19 -25.33 29.92 17.22
C LEU A 19 -26.19 28.97 16.37
N GLN A 20 -25.58 27.94 15.77
CA GLN A 20 -26.33 26.93 15.02
C GLN A 20 -27.24 26.11 15.95
N ALA A 21 -26.72 25.62 17.07
CA ALA A 21 -27.52 24.87 18.05
C ALA A 21 -28.72 25.70 18.58
N ALA A 22 -28.52 27.00 18.80
CA ALA A 22 -29.62 27.90 19.18
C ALA A 22 -30.68 28.03 18.08
N LYS A 23 -30.28 28.15 16.81
CA LYS A 23 -31.22 28.17 15.67
C LYS A 23 -31.99 26.86 15.53
N ASP A 24 -31.30 25.74 15.67
CA ASP A 24 -31.91 24.40 15.58
C ASP A 24 -32.92 24.18 16.72
N TYR A 25 -32.57 24.60 17.94
CA TYR A 25 -33.48 24.60 19.08
C TYR A 25 -34.70 25.50 18.84
N GLU A 26 -34.50 26.75 18.39
CA GLU A 26 -35.60 27.68 18.12
C GLU A 26 -36.58 27.18 17.05
N ALA A 27 -36.08 26.44 16.05
CA ALA A 27 -36.93 25.80 15.04
C ALA A 27 -37.69 24.57 15.58
N ALA A 28 -37.16 23.91 16.62
CA ALA A 28 -37.72 22.68 17.19
C ALA A 28 -38.54 22.90 18.48
N LYS A 29 -38.43 24.06 19.14
CA LYS A 29 -39.03 24.32 20.47
C LYS A 29 -40.56 24.21 20.54
N GLU A 30 -41.25 24.41 19.41
CA GLU A 30 -42.71 24.28 19.27
C GLU A 30 -43.15 22.81 19.12
N LYS A 31 -42.23 21.89 18.78
CA LYS A 31 -42.47 20.44 18.79
C LYS A 31 -42.34 19.92 20.22
N ASN A 32 -43.43 20.00 20.98
CA ASN A 32 -43.50 19.75 22.43
C ASN A 32 -43.13 18.34 22.93
N ASP A 33 -42.61 17.44 22.08
CA ASP A 33 -42.39 16.03 22.41
C ASP A 33 -40.97 15.49 22.22
N THR A 34 -39.97 16.34 21.95
CA THR A 34 -38.58 15.84 21.94
C THR A 34 -38.05 15.63 23.38
N PRO A 35 -37.21 14.61 23.63
CA PRO A 35 -36.63 14.34 24.95
C PRO A 35 -35.98 15.59 25.58
N GLU A 36 -35.24 16.36 24.76
CA GLU A 36 -34.52 17.57 25.16
C GLU A 36 -35.46 18.66 25.71
N ASN A 37 -36.63 18.83 25.08
CA ASN A 37 -37.64 19.82 25.48
C ASN A 37 -38.38 19.41 26.76
N LYS A 38 -38.61 18.12 27.00
CA LYS A 38 -39.22 17.61 28.24
C LYS A 38 -38.29 17.82 29.44
N ILE A 39 -37.01 17.57 29.26
CA ILE A 39 -35.98 17.69 30.30
C ILE A 39 -35.71 19.15 30.65
N ALA A 40 -35.60 20.04 29.64
CA ALA A 40 -35.43 21.47 29.87
C ALA A 40 -36.56 22.07 30.73
N LYS A 41 -37.80 21.58 30.55
CA LYS A 41 -38.99 22.01 31.29
C LYS A 41 -39.12 21.39 32.69
N GLN A 42 -38.58 20.20 32.94
CA GLN A 42 -38.82 19.44 34.19
C GLN A 42 -37.62 19.37 35.16
N LEU A 43 -36.41 19.77 34.75
CA LEU A 43 -35.24 19.72 35.63
C LEU A 43 -35.25 20.81 36.72
N SER A 44 -35.18 20.40 37.99
CA SER A 44 -34.94 21.31 39.12
C SER A 44 -33.58 22.03 38.99
N PRO A 45 -33.36 23.18 39.65
CA PRO A 45 -32.10 23.92 39.56
C PRO A 45 -30.85 23.09 39.90
N ASN A 46 -30.96 22.18 40.88
CA ASN A 46 -29.86 21.28 41.27
C ASN A 46 -29.60 20.21 40.21
N LEU A 47 -30.66 19.65 39.63
CA LEU A 47 -30.55 18.65 38.58
C LEU A 47 -29.95 19.26 37.30
N ARG A 48 -30.32 20.51 36.95
CA ARG A 48 -29.68 21.28 35.86
C ARG A 48 -28.17 21.45 36.03
N LYS A 49 -27.68 21.67 37.25
CA LYS A 49 -26.23 21.78 37.51
C LYS A 49 -25.51 20.45 37.25
N ILE A 50 -26.08 19.35 37.69
CA ILE A 50 -25.53 18.00 37.49
C ILE A 50 -25.52 17.65 35.99
N TYR A 51 -26.63 17.90 35.30
CA TYR A 51 -26.74 17.69 33.85
C TYR A 51 -25.73 18.51 33.07
N ARG A 52 -25.58 19.81 33.39
CA ARG A 52 -24.56 20.66 32.77
C ARG A 52 -23.16 20.10 32.96
N ALA A 53 -22.81 19.67 34.18
CA ALA A 53 -21.48 19.11 34.45
C ALA A 53 -21.22 17.84 33.63
N LYS A 54 -22.19 16.92 33.55
CA LYS A 54 -22.08 15.69 32.74
C LYS A 54 -22.00 16.00 31.24
N LEU A 55 -22.85 16.89 30.74
CA LEU A 55 -22.86 17.31 29.34
C LEU A 55 -21.56 18.03 28.96
N SER A 56 -21.01 18.87 29.85
CA SER A 56 -19.72 19.52 29.63
C SER A 56 -18.59 18.51 29.44
N ALA A 57 -18.55 17.44 30.23
CA ALA A 57 -17.55 16.38 30.07
C ALA A 57 -17.68 15.64 28.72
N LEU A 58 -18.92 15.38 28.26
CA LEU A 58 -19.17 14.77 26.95
C LEU A 58 -18.78 15.71 25.80
N ILE A 59 -19.07 17.00 25.91
CA ILE A 59 -18.68 18.02 24.92
C ILE A 59 -17.15 18.13 24.83
N GLU A 60 -16.42 18.09 25.95
CA GLU A 60 -14.96 18.10 25.96
C GLU A 60 -14.37 16.86 25.28
N ARG A 61 -14.97 15.68 25.52
CA ARG A 61 -14.60 14.43 24.85
C ARG A 61 -14.83 14.53 23.33
N LEU A 62 -16.00 14.97 22.89
CA LEU A 62 -16.32 15.19 21.47
C LEU A 62 -15.40 16.22 20.81
N THR A 63 -15.04 17.28 21.53
CA THR A 63 -14.13 18.32 21.03
C THR A 63 -12.73 17.75 20.81
N THR A 64 -12.26 16.92 21.74
CA THR A 64 -10.96 16.24 21.63
C THR A 64 -10.96 15.24 20.46
N LEU A 65 -12.02 14.44 20.31
CA LEU A 65 -12.19 13.52 19.19
C LEU A 65 -12.18 14.26 17.84
N ARG A 66 -12.90 15.39 17.75
CA ARG A 66 -12.93 16.23 16.55
C ARG A 66 -11.57 16.84 16.20
N SER A 67 -10.82 17.29 17.19
CA SER A 67 -9.46 17.82 16.99
C SER A 67 -8.53 16.73 16.44
N LYS A 68 -8.60 15.51 16.99
CA LYS A 68 -7.83 14.36 16.49
C LYS A 68 -8.21 13.98 15.06
N LEU A 69 -9.50 13.99 14.72
CA LEU A 69 -9.95 13.72 13.35
C LEU A 69 -9.39 14.77 12.39
N LYS A 70 -9.46 16.05 12.77
CA LYS A 70 -8.91 17.16 11.98
C LYS A 70 -7.39 17.06 11.82
N GLU A 71 -6.68 16.60 12.84
CA GLU A 71 -5.23 16.35 12.75
C GLU A 71 -4.91 15.28 11.69
N ILE A 72 -5.70 14.21 11.62
CA ILE A 72 -5.56 13.17 10.57
C ILE A 72 -5.86 13.75 9.19
N GLU A 73 -6.94 14.53 9.05
CA GLU A 73 -7.34 15.17 7.78
C GLU A 73 -6.31 16.19 7.27
N THR A 74 -5.58 16.84 8.17
CA THR A 74 -4.62 17.92 7.83
C THR A 74 -3.17 17.47 7.82
N THR A 75 -2.87 16.27 8.34
CA THR A 75 -1.55 15.67 8.25
C THR A 75 -1.28 15.30 6.81
N ASP A 76 -0.23 15.88 6.23
CA ASP A 76 0.15 15.55 4.87
C ASP A 76 0.67 14.11 4.81
N SER A 77 0.09 13.32 3.90
CA SER A 77 0.54 11.93 3.70
C SER A 77 1.98 11.92 3.17
N SER A 78 2.76 10.90 3.55
CA SER A 78 4.11 10.73 3.01
C SER A 78 4.08 10.58 1.49
N GLU A 79 5.23 10.82 0.84
CA GLU A 79 5.37 10.53 -0.60
C GLU A 79 5.08 9.06 -0.91
N ASP A 80 5.50 8.13 -0.04
CA ASP A 80 5.25 6.69 -0.23
C ASP A 80 3.75 6.37 -0.24
N ALA A 81 2.96 7.02 0.64
CA ALA A 81 1.51 6.89 0.69
C ALA A 81 0.82 7.50 -0.54
N LYS A 82 1.30 8.65 -1.03
CA LYS A 82 0.80 9.29 -2.25
C LYS A 82 1.11 8.48 -3.52
N ASP A 83 2.29 7.86 -3.55
CA ASP A 83 2.84 7.19 -4.72
C ASP A 83 2.69 5.65 -4.69
N VAL A 84 1.82 5.06 -3.84
CA VAL A 84 1.63 3.59 -3.76
C VAL A 84 1.45 2.96 -5.14
N GLN A 85 0.55 3.51 -5.96
CA GLN A 85 0.31 2.99 -7.31
C GLN A 85 1.55 3.14 -8.22
N ALA A 86 2.27 4.27 -8.12
CA ALA A 86 3.47 4.51 -8.91
C ALA A 86 4.62 3.57 -8.51
N ASN A 87 4.75 3.29 -7.21
CA ASN A 87 5.71 2.33 -6.66
C ASN A 87 5.38 0.90 -7.13
N LEU A 88 4.11 0.49 -7.11
CA LEU A 88 3.67 -0.81 -7.66
C LEU A 88 3.96 -0.92 -9.16
N ASN A 89 3.64 0.12 -9.94
CA ASN A 89 3.94 0.14 -11.37
C ASN A 89 5.45 0.07 -11.62
N THR A 90 6.25 0.76 -10.80
CA THR A 90 7.72 0.73 -10.92
C THR A 90 8.26 -0.68 -10.64
N ALA A 91 7.74 -1.37 -9.63
CA ALA A 91 8.16 -2.74 -9.33
C ALA A 91 7.84 -3.72 -10.48
N VAL A 92 6.68 -3.57 -11.12
CA VAL A 92 6.21 -4.49 -12.16
C VAL A 92 6.77 -4.14 -13.54
N TYR A 93 6.67 -2.87 -13.93
CA TYR A 93 6.94 -2.38 -15.29
C TYR A 93 8.21 -1.54 -15.40
N GLY A 94 8.79 -1.09 -14.28
CA GLY A 94 9.97 -0.23 -14.27
C GLY A 94 9.67 1.23 -14.63
N ASP A 95 8.40 1.63 -14.56
CA ASP A 95 7.92 2.99 -14.78
C ASP A 95 6.81 3.33 -13.77
N LYS A 96 6.61 4.63 -13.49
CA LYS A 96 5.58 5.10 -12.56
C LYS A 96 4.17 4.85 -13.07
N THR A 97 4.00 4.69 -14.37
CA THR A 97 2.71 4.41 -15.01
C THR A 97 2.72 3.04 -15.69
N PRO A 98 1.57 2.34 -15.74
CA PRO A 98 1.48 1.11 -16.49
C PRO A 98 1.61 1.40 -17.99
N PRO A 99 2.08 0.44 -18.79
CA PRO A 99 2.16 0.62 -20.24
C PRO A 99 0.75 0.76 -20.85
N THR A 100 0.59 1.69 -21.77
CA THR A 100 -0.65 1.85 -22.57
C THR A 100 -0.71 0.91 -23.78
N GLY A 101 0.38 0.18 -24.05
CA GLY A 101 0.54 -0.78 -25.14
C GLY A 101 1.46 -1.94 -24.74
N PRO A 102 2.23 -2.52 -25.68
CA PRO A 102 3.26 -3.49 -25.35
C PRO A 102 4.24 -2.92 -24.32
N ILE A 103 4.75 -3.77 -23.44
CA ILE A 103 5.84 -3.38 -22.54
C ILE A 103 7.08 -3.02 -23.35
N ALA A 104 7.88 -2.07 -22.84
CA ALA A 104 9.17 -1.74 -23.42
C ALA A 104 10.28 -2.52 -22.71
N GLU A 105 11.16 -3.18 -23.47
CA GLU A 105 12.24 -4.01 -22.92
C GLU A 105 13.18 -3.22 -22.00
N ASN A 106 13.55 -1.99 -22.37
CA ASN A 106 14.40 -1.11 -21.56
C ASN A 106 13.70 -0.53 -20.31
N LYS A 107 12.40 -0.77 -20.15
CA LYS A 107 11.66 -0.46 -18.92
C LYS A 107 11.67 -1.65 -17.97
N ILE A 108 11.56 -2.89 -18.46
CA ILE A 108 11.64 -4.09 -17.61
C ILE A 108 13.08 -4.51 -17.28
N PHE A 109 14.00 -4.37 -18.23
CA PHE A 109 15.44 -4.54 -18.03
C PHE A 109 16.14 -3.18 -18.01
N SER A 110 17.32 -3.09 -17.38
CA SER A 110 18.11 -1.85 -17.39
C SER A 110 18.83 -1.60 -18.73
N GLN A 111 18.78 -2.56 -19.66
CA GLN A 111 19.37 -2.50 -20.99
C GLN A 111 18.55 -3.38 -21.95
N GLN A 112 18.68 -3.13 -23.25
CA GLN A 112 18.09 -4.00 -24.27
C GLN A 112 18.88 -5.29 -24.43
N GLY A 113 18.24 -6.31 -24.97
CA GLY A 113 18.87 -7.58 -25.27
C GLY A 113 19.95 -7.45 -26.34
N SER A 114 21.05 -8.19 -26.16
CA SER A 114 22.18 -8.27 -27.10
C SER A 114 22.66 -9.71 -27.31
N GLY A 115 21.83 -10.71 -26.99
CA GLY A 115 22.15 -12.14 -27.11
C GLY A 115 22.80 -12.76 -25.86
N SER A 116 22.73 -12.12 -24.69
CA SER A 116 23.28 -12.65 -23.43
C SER A 116 22.23 -12.63 -22.33
N ILE A 117 21.59 -13.78 -22.09
CA ILE A 117 20.63 -13.95 -20.99
C ILE A 117 21.30 -13.76 -19.65
N GLY A 118 22.48 -14.33 -19.43
CA GLY A 118 23.19 -14.22 -18.14
C GLY A 118 23.56 -12.78 -17.77
N THR A 119 23.69 -11.88 -18.76
CA THR A 119 23.82 -10.44 -18.51
C THR A 119 22.49 -9.82 -18.12
N LEU A 120 21.41 -10.12 -18.84
CA LEU A 120 20.08 -9.57 -18.55
C LEU A 120 19.52 -10.06 -17.21
N CYS A 121 19.81 -11.31 -16.85
CA CYS A 121 19.36 -11.97 -15.64
C CYS A 121 20.31 -11.79 -14.43
N ASP A 122 21.11 -10.74 -14.48
CA ASP A 122 21.80 -10.21 -13.30
C ASP A 122 20.84 -9.28 -12.54
N GLY A 123 20.45 -9.69 -11.34
CA GLY A 123 19.58 -8.95 -10.45
C GLY A 123 20.32 -8.16 -9.38
N THR A 124 21.62 -7.91 -9.50
CA THR A 124 22.44 -7.48 -8.36
C THR A 124 22.21 -6.02 -7.97
N GLY A 125 21.61 -5.81 -6.80
CA GLY A 125 21.54 -4.50 -6.12
C GLY A 125 20.91 -3.39 -6.98
N THR A 126 21.37 -2.16 -6.78
CA THR A 126 20.82 -0.97 -7.46
C THR A 126 21.02 -0.97 -8.98
N ASN A 127 22.05 -1.68 -9.46
CA ASN A 127 22.41 -1.75 -10.87
C ASN A 127 21.87 -3.01 -11.57
N ALA A 128 20.90 -3.68 -10.94
CA ALA A 128 20.24 -4.87 -11.48
C ALA A 128 19.83 -4.66 -12.94
N LYS A 129 20.22 -5.61 -13.79
CA LYS A 129 19.78 -5.68 -15.18
C LYS A 129 18.34 -6.17 -15.23
N ALA A 130 18.01 -7.23 -14.48
CA ALA A 130 16.65 -7.68 -14.23
C ALA A 130 15.99 -6.82 -13.13
N LYS A 131 15.65 -5.57 -13.46
CA LYS A 131 15.22 -4.57 -12.47
C LYS A 131 13.74 -4.66 -12.06
N THR A 132 12.91 -5.43 -12.76
CA THR A 132 11.47 -5.56 -12.47
C THR A 132 11.04 -7.00 -12.14
N LEU A 133 9.84 -7.16 -11.58
CA LEU A 133 9.19 -8.47 -11.44
C LEU A 133 8.99 -9.15 -12.79
N ILE A 134 8.62 -8.42 -13.83
CA ILE A 134 8.46 -8.99 -15.18
C ILE A 134 9.80 -9.55 -15.68
N ALA A 135 10.89 -8.80 -15.58
CA ALA A 135 12.21 -9.27 -15.96
C ALA A 135 12.63 -10.49 -15.14
N THR A 136 12.35 -10.49 -13.84
CA THR A 136 12.60 -11.62 -12.94
C THR A 136 11.86 -12.87 -13.40
N ILE A 137 10.56 -12.76 -13.70
CA ILE A 137 9.74 -13.88 -14.19
C ILE A 137 10.30 -14.39 -15.52
N ILE A 138 10.65 -13.52 -16.47
CA ILE A 138 11.23 -13.93 -17.75
C ILE A 138 12.52 -14.74 -17.50
N CYS A 139 13.42 -14.25 -16.66
CA CYS A 139 14.67 -14.93 -16.34
C CYS A 139 14.50 -16.30 -15.67
N THR A 140 13.47 -16.48 -14.86
CA THR A 140 13.18 -17.76 -14.20
C THR A 140 12.34 -18.72 -15.04
N CYS A 141 11.72 -18.25 -16.12
CA CYS A 141 10.76 -19.05 -16.91
C CYS A 141 11.17 -19.30 -18.36
N ALA A 142 11.83 -18.34 -19.00
CA ALA A 142 12.22 -18.41 -20.40
C ALA A 142 13.61 -19.01 -20.53
N SER A 143 13.85 -19.73 -21.63
CA SER A 143 15.08 -20.51 -21.80
C SER A 143 15.48 -20.58 -23.26
N VAL A 144 16.75 -20.91 -23.50
CA VAL A 144 17.24 -21.27 -24.84
C VAL A 144 16.78 -22.69 -25.23
N ALA A 145 17.14 -23.13 -26.43
CA ALA A 145 16.81 -24.47 -26.94
C ALA A 145 17.33 -25.62 -26.07
N SER A 146 18.55 -25.49 -25.55
CA SER A 146 19.16 -26.43 -24.60
C SER A 146 18.69 -26.23 -23.15
N GLY A 147 17.76 -25.30 -22.94
CA GLY A 147 17.08 -25.03 -21.68
C GLY A 147 15.91 -25.97 -21.41
N SER A 148 14.93 -25.48 -20.66
CA SER A 148 13.73 -26.20 -20.31
C SER A 148 12.49 -25.36 -20.55
N ALA A 149 11.63 -25.80 -21.47
CA ALA A 149 10.30 -25.23 -21.65
C ALA A 149 9.37 -25.42 -20.44
N LYS A 150 9.82 -26.17 -19.42
CA LYS A 150 9.07 -26.48 -18.20
C LYS A 150 9.59 -25.76 -16.95
N ALA A 151 10.44 -24.74 -17.10
CA ALA A 151 11.15 -24.15 -15.97
C ALA A 151 10.21 -23.53 -14.92
N CYS A 152 9.16 -22.80 -15.34
CA CYS A 152 8.22 -22.17 -14.40
C CYS A 152 6.95 -22.95 -14.13
N TRP A 153 6.49 -23.76 -15.08
CA TRP A 153 5.36 -24.67 -14.93
C TRP A 153 5.45 -25.74 -16.01
N GLU A 154 4.53 -26.70 -16.03
CA GLU A 154 4.43 -27.67 -17.12
C GLU A 154 3.43 -27.20 -18.20
N PRO A 155 3.87 -26.57 -19.30
CA PRO A 155 2.96 -26.14 -20.35
C PRO A 155 2.48 -27.28 -21.25
N LYS A 156 1.22 -27.20 -21.69
CA LYS A 156 0.70 -27.97 -22.83
C LYS A 156 1.35 -27.57 -24.16
N THR A 157 1.65 -26.28 -24.33
CA THR A 157 2.34 -25.73 -25.50
C THR A 157 3.62 -25.06 -25.02
N ALA A 158 4.78 -25.55 -25.46
CA ALA A 158 6.08 -24.99 -25.11
C ALA A 158 6.13 -23.47 -25.36
N LEU A 159 6.87 -22.76 -24.52
CA LEU A 159 7.19 -21.36 -24.75
C LEU A 159 8.13 -21.22 -25.94
N THR A 160 8.03 -20.09 -26.64
CA THR A 160 9.04 -19.69 -27.61
C THR A 160 10.39 -19.53 -26.90
N GLN A 161 11.44 -20.02 -27.54
CA GLN A 161 12.80 -19.88 -27.04
C GLN A 161 13.20 -18.41 -26.99
N TRP A 162 13.97 -18.06 -25.97
CA TRP A 162 14.57 -16.74 -25.84
C TRP A 162 16.06 -16.93 -25.65
N ASP A 163 16.86 -16.18 -26.40
CA ASP A 163 18.33 -16.20 -26.39
C ASP A 163 18.94 -14.86 -25.90
N GLY A 164 18.11 -13.99 -25.32
CA GLY A 164 18.54 -12.66 -24.87
C GLY A 164 18.65 -11.63 -25.99
N ASN A 165 18.11 -11.90 -27.19
CA ASN A 165 18.00 -10.94 -28.28
C ASN A 165 17.07 -9.75 -27.94
N ASN A 166 17.31 -8.61 -28.61
CA ASN A 166 16.50 -7.41 -28.49
C ASN A 166 15.03 -7.70 -28.85
N GLY A 167 14.11 -7.30 -27.98
CA GLY A 167 12.67 -7.50 -28.14
C GLY A 167 12.16 -8.92 -27.87
N GLY A 168 13.05 -9.92 -27.78
CA GLY A 168 12.65 -11.31 -27.49
C GLY A 168 12.00 -11.47 -26.12
N SER A 169 12.44 -10.68 -25.13
CA SER A 169 11.87 -10.70 -23.78
C SER A 169 10.40 -10.20 -23.75
N VAL A 170 10.04 -9.27 -24.63
CA VAL A 170 8.66 -8.75 -24.77
C VAL A 170 7.74 -9.85 -25.33
N THR A 171 8.23 -10.62 -26.30
CA THR A 171 7.53 -11.80 -26.83
C THR A 171 7.37 -12.85 -25.74
N ALA A 172 8.45 -13.20 -25.03
CA ALA A 172 8.42 -14.15 -23.92
C ALA A 172 7.39 -13.74 -22.85
N TRP A 173 7.39 -12.47 -22.42
CA TRP A 173 6.40 -11.96 -21.47
C TRP A 173 4.97 -12.08 -21.98
N THR A 174 4.72 -11.81 -23.27
CA THR A 174 3.39 -11.89 -23.87
C THR A 174 2.82 -13.31 -23.81
N GLU A 175 3.68 -14.33 -23.90
CA GLU A 175 3.29 -15.73 -23.73
C GLU A 175 3.13 -16.11 -22.25
N LEU A 176 4.06 -15.68 -21.39
CA LEU A 176 4.06 -15.96 -19.95
C LEU A 176 2.83 -15.37 -19.25
N LYS A 177 2.51 -14.10 -19.49
CA LYS A 177 1.42 -13.40 -18.81
C LYS A 177 0.05 -14.03 -19.05
N LYS A 178 -0.17 -14.67 -20.20
CA LYS A 178 -1.43 -15.38 -20.53
C LYS A 178 -1.64 -16.62 -19.69
N ARG A 179 -0.58 -17.13 -19.09
CA ARG A 179 -0.55 -18.41 -18.35
C ARG A 179 -0.40 -18.19 -16.85
N CYS A 180 0.04 -17.00 -16.45
CA CYS A 180 -0.08 -16.55 -15.08
C CYS A 180 -1.56 -16.33 -14.77
N HIS A 181 -2.19 -17.30 -14.09
CA HIS A 181 -3.52 -17.09 -13.51
C HIS A 181 -3.38 -16.12 -12.34
N ILE A 182 -3.35 -14.83 -12.63
CA ILE A 182 -3.43 -13.80 -11.60
C ILE A 182 -4.86 -13.86 -11.06
N PRO A 183 -5.09 -14.29 -9.81
CA PRO A 183 -6.44 -14.30 -9.25
C PRO A 183 -7.03 -12.89 -9.32
N GLY A 184 -8.36 -12.81 -9.38
CA GLY A 184 -9.11 -11.57 -9.59
C GLY A 184 -8.88 -10.50 -8.50
N LYS A 185 -9.73 -9.46 -8.53
CA LYS A 185 -9.60 -8.29 -7.65
C LYS A 185 -9.64 -8.68 -6.16
N ALA A 186 -8.47 -8.73 -5.53
CA ALA A 186 -8.34 -8.75 -4.07
C ALA A 186 -8.06 -7.33 -3.58
N LYS A 187 -8.54 -6.98 -2.38
CA LYS A 187 -8.10 -5.75 -1.70
C LYS A 187 -6.61 -5.92 -1.39
N LEU A 188 -5.78 -5.09 -2.01
CA LEU A 188 -4.36 -5.06 -1.72
C LEU A 188 -4.17 -4.43 -0.33
N THR A 189 -3.48 -5.12 0.56
CA THR A 189 -3.11 -4.62 1.90
C THR A 189 -1.60 -4.63 2.08
N SER A 190 -1.10 -3.80 3.00
CA SER A 190 0.33 -3.78 3.35
C SER A 190 0.82 -5.16 3.77
N THR A 191 0.04 -5.87 4.58
CA THR A 191 0.35 -7.21 5.11
C THR A 191 0.35 -8.25 3.99
N ALA A 192 -0.64 -8.24 3.11
CA ALA A 192 -0.69 -9.19 1.99
C ALA A 192 0.49 -8.98 1.02
N LEU A 193 0.84 -7.72 0.74
CA LEU A 193 1.96 -7.40 -0.13
C LEU A 193 3.31 -7.76 0.50
N GLN A 194 3.48 -7.50 1.80
CA GLN A 194 4.67 -7.93 2.55
C GLN A 194 4.81 -9.46 2.58
N ALA A 195 3.70 -10.18 2.79
CA ALA A 195 3.71 -11.64 2.78
C ALA A 195 4.10 -12.19 1.40
N ALA A 196 3.54 -11.63 0.32
CA ALA A 196 3.89 -12.02 -1.04
C ALA A 196 5.37 -11.75 -1.37
N LEU A 197 5.89 -10.56 -1.03
CA LEU A 197 7.31 -10.23 -1.21
C LEU A 197 8.20 -11.20 -0.43
N SER A 198 7.86 -11.45 0.84
CA SER A 198 8.61 -12.37 1.72
C SER A 198 8.62 -13.79 1.16
N ALA A 199 7.48 -14.27 0.65
CA ALA A 199 7.38 -15.59 0.03
C ALA A 199 8.27 -15.73 -1.22
N VAL A 200 8.34 -14.68 -2.05
CA VAL A 200 9.20 -14.67 -3.25
C VAL A 200 10.67 -14.66 -2.87
N ILE A 201 11.10 -13.74 -1.99
CA ILE A 201 12.52 -13.63 -1.63
C ILE A 201 13.00 -14.84 -0.81
N ALA A 202 12.11 -15.52 -0.09
CA ALA A 202 12.43 -16.77 0.61
C ALA A 202 12.76 -17.94 -0.35
N GLN A 203 12.45 -17.82 -1.65
CA GLN A 203 12.87 -18.80 -2.66
C GLN A 203 14.31 -18.58 -3.15
N ILE A 204 15.00 -17.54 -2.65
CA ILE A 204 16.40 -17.29 -3.03
C ILE A 204 17.28 -18.29 -2.30
N GLU A 205 17.95 -19.13 -3.08
CA GLU A 205 19.01 -20.04 -2.60
C GLU A 205 20.34 -19.30 -2.58
N PHE A 206 21.17 -19.53 -1.57
CA PHE A 206 22.46 -18.87 -1.43
C PHE A 206 23.60 -19.89 -1.43
N ASP A 207 24.67 -19.56 -2.15
CA ASP A 207 25.98 -20.14 -1.90
C ASP A 207 26.85 -19.20 -1.05
N SER A 208 28.17 -19.42 -1.00
CA SER A 208 29.11 -18.60 -0.22
C SER A 208 29.25 -17.14 -0.70
N SER A 209 28.77 -16.81 -1.89
CA SER A 209 29.07 -15.55 -2.59
C SER A 209 27.92 -15.00 -3.43
N THR A 210 26.91 -15.79 -3.75
CA THR A 210 25.85 -15.43 -4.70
C THR A 210 24.50 -15.99 -4.25
N GLY A 211 23.46 -15.18 -4.39
CA GLY A 211 22.08 -15.63 -4.28
C GLY A 211 21.49 -15.95 -5.66
N TYR A 212 20.56 -16.90 -5.73
CA TYR A 212 19.89 -17.32 -6.95
C TYR A 212 18.38 -17.48 -6.73
N LEU A 213 17.58 -16.86 -7.59
CA LEU A 213 16.15 -17.14 -7.68
C LEU A 213 15.88 -17.97 -8.93
N GLY A 214 15.27 -19.14 -8.79
CA GLY A 214 15.05 -20.11 -9.88
C GLY A 214 15.99 -21.31 -9.78
N GLY A 215 16.14 -22.07 -10.88
CA GLY A 215 17.02 -23.25 -10.91
C GLY A 215 18.45 -22.86 -11.29
N PRO A 216 19.42 -22.82 -10.35
CA PRO A 216 20.69 -22.15 -10.58
C PRO A 216 21.65 -22.89 -11.51
N GLY A 217 21.60 -24.22 -11.60
CA GLY A 217 22.58 -24.98 -12.39
C GLY A 217 24.01 -24.67 -11.96
N THR A 218 24.89 -24.28 -12.89
CA THR A 218 26.24 -23.77 -12.59
C THR A 218 26.28 -22.29 -12.18
N GLY A 219 25.14 -21.59 -12.13
CA GLY A 219 25.02 -20.24 -11.58
C GLY A 219 25.30 -19.09 -12.55
N THR A 220 25.40 -19.32 -13.86
CA THR A 220 25.57 -18.20 -14.83
C THR A 220 24.24 -17.60 -15.27
N CYS A 221 23.13 -18.32 -15.05
CA CYS A 221 21.76 -17.94 -15.41
C CYS A 221 21.61 -17.59 -16.90
N ASP A 222 22.18 -18.41 -17.77
CA ASP A 222 22.16 -18.22 -19.23
C ASP A 222 20.94 -18.82 -19.94
N GLY A 223 20.01 -19.41 -19.19
CA GLY A 223 18.80 -20.02 -19.73
C GLY A 223 19.00 -21.45 -20.24
N THR A 224 20.18 -22.05 -20.09
CA THR A 224 20.40 -23.48 -20.35
C THR A 224 20.06 -24.33 -19.12
N LYS A 225 19.81 -25.63 -19.30
CA LYS A 225 19.63 -26.53 -18.13
C LYS A 225 20.87 -26.61 -17.25
N ALA A 226 22.05 -26.60 -17.88
CA ALA A 226 23.32 -26.76 -17.18
C ALA A 226 23.66 -25.50 -16.38
N ALA A 227 23.55 -24.33 -16.99
CA ALA A 227 24.03 -23.09 -16.40
C ALA A 227 22.95 -22.27 -15.65
N GLY A 228 21.70 -22.70 -15.76
CA GLY A 228 20.59 -22.26 -14.92
C GLY A 228 19.57 -21.40 -15.64
N ILE A 229 18.34 -21.50 -15.17
CA ILE A 229 17.20 -20.65 -15.57
C ILE A 229 16.79 -19.91 -14.29
N CYS A 230 17.44 -18.77 -14.08
CA CYS A 230 17.47 -18.08 -12.81
C CYS A 230 17.74 -16.59 -12.95
N VAL A 231 17.64 -15.86 -11.84
CA VAL A 231 18.27 -14.56 -11.63
C VAL A 231 19.39 -14.73 -10.62
N LYS A 232 20.57 -14.17 -10.90
CA LYS A 232 21.70 -14.17 -9.96
C LYS A 232 21.84 -12.84 -9.23
N PHE A 233 22.27 -12.90 -7.99
CA PHE A 233 22.50 -11.76 -7.10
C PHE A 233 23.93 -11.83 -6.56
N THR A 234 24.87 -11.30 -7.33
CA THR A 234 26.31 -11.40 -7.04
C THR A 234 26.64 -10.72 -5.72
N GLY A 235 27.47 -11.35 -4.90
CA GLY A 235 27.87 -10.87 -3.57
C GLY A 235 26.81 -11.07 -2.50
N ALA A 236 25.62 -11.59 -2.81
CA ALA A 236 24.58 -11.81 -1.81
C ALA A 236 24.88 -13.07 -0.99
N THR A 237 25.01 -12.91 0.32
CA THR A 237 25.19 -14.02 1.29
C THR A 237 23.97 -14.21 2.19
N GLY A 238 22.85 -13.58 1.86
CA GLY A 238 21.59 -13.66 2.60
C GLY A 238 20.61 -12.57 2.19
N LEU A 239 19.36 -12.69 2.68
CA LEU A 239 18.26 -11.81 2.28
C LEU A 239 18.47 -10.35 2.67
N THR A 240 19.15 -10.08 3.79
CA THR A 240 19.42 -8.72 4.27
C THR A 240 20.57 -8.04 3.52
N HIS A 241 21.28 -8.75 2.63
CA HIS A 241 22.38 -8.20 1.86
C HIS A 241 21.89 -7.12 0.88
N THR A 242 22.69 -6.08 0.66
CA THR A 242 22.33 -4.94 -0.22
C THR A 242 22.13 -5.36 -1.67
N SER A 243 22.83 -6.40 -2.13
CA SER A 243 22.62 -7.05 -3.43
C SER A 243 21.19 -7.57 -3.63
N ILE A 244 20.45 -7.82 -2.55
CA ILE A 244 19.02 -8.19 -2.56
C ILE A 244 18.14 -6.99 -2.23
N GLN A 245 18.39 -6.32 -1.11
CA GLN A 245 17.48 -5.28 -0.61
C GLN A 245 17.36 -4.07 -1.54
N TYR A 246 18.40 -3.76 -2.31
CA TYR A 246 18.43 -2.61 -3.22
C TYR A 246 18.08 -2.94 -4.67
N ILE A 247 17.57 -4.15 -4.92
CA ILE A 247 16.99 -4.46 -6.22
C ILE A 247 15.81 -3.51 -6.46
N PRO A 248 15.71 -2.86 -7.65
CA PRO A 248 14.73 -1.81 -7.86
C PRO A 248 13.27 -2.23 -7.58
N TRP A 249 12.87 -3.44 -7.97
CA TRP A 249 11.52 -3.92 -7.67
C TRP A 249 11.28 -4.22 -6.19
N ILE A 250 12.28 -4.73 -5.45
CA ILE A 250 12.18 -4.93 -4.00
C ILE A 250 12.05 -3.59 -3.28
N THR A 251 12.89 -2.62 -3.66
CA THR A 251 12.85 -1.26 -3.10
C THR A 251 11.48 -0.61 -3.35
N ALA A 252 10.95 -0.70 -4.57
CA ALA A 252 9.65 -0.13 -4.92
C ALA A 252 8.50 -0.82 -4.18
N LEU A 253 8.53 -2.15 -4.01
CA LEU A 253 7.52 -2.86 -3.22
C LEU A 253 7.58 -2.48 -1.73
N ASN A 254 8.78 -2.34 -1.15
CA ASN A 254 8.91 -1.88 0.24
C ASN A 254 8.32 -0.47 0.45
N LYS A 255 8.51 0.45 -0.51
CA LYS A 255 7.85 1.76 -0.48
C LYS A 255 6.33 1.65 -0.57
N ALA A 256 5.82 0.81 -1.47
CA ALA A 256 4.37 0.57 -1.58
C ALA A 256 3.78 -0.05 -0.30
N ILE A 257 4.48 -0.99 0.34
CA ILE A 257 4.08 -1.60 1.62
C ILE A 257 3.99 -0.54 2.72
N LYS A 258 5.02 0.30 2.84
CA LYS A 258 5.03 1.40 3.81
C LYS A 258 3.88 2.39 3.55
N GLY A 259 3.70 2.83 2.31
CA GLY A 259 2.61 3.74 1.94
C GLY A 259 1.23 3.15 2.22
N LEU A 260 1.01 1.86 1.90
CA LEU A 260 -0.23 1.16 2.23
C LEU A 260 -0.47 1.09 3.75
N LYS A 261 0.59 0.82 4.53
CA LYS A 261 0.48 0.73 5.99
C LYS A 261 0.06 2.06 6.60
N GLU A 262 0.63 3.16 6.12
CA GLU A 262 0.26 4.51 6.56
C GLU A 262 -1.20 4.83 6.24
N ILE A 263 -1.68 4.49 5.04
CA ILE A 263 -3.09 4.67 4.66
C ILE A 263 -4.02 3.82 5.54
N GLU A 264 -3.66 2.56 5.77
CA GLU A 264 -4.42 1.64 6.62
C GLU A 264 -4.52 2.12 8.06
N ASP A 265 -3.40 2.60 8.63
CA ASP A 265 -3.37 3.13 10.01
C ASP A 265 -4.21 4.40 10.14
N ALA A 266 -4.07 5.35 9.21
CA ALA A 266 -4.87 6.57 9.22
C ALA A 266 -6.37 6.27 9.12
N THR A 267 -6.75 5.30 8.28
CA THR A 267 -8.14 4.85 8.14
C THR A 267 -8.67 4.22 9.43
N ALA A 268 -7.91 3.32 10.05
CA ALA A 268 -8.30 2.65 11.29
C ALA A 268 -8.48 3.64 12.46
N VAL A 269 -7.61 4.66 12.56
CA VAL A 269 -7.75 5.70 13.57
C VAL A 269 -8.99 6.55 13.32
N ALA A 270 -9.27 6.95 12.07
CA ALA A 270 -10.47 7.69 11.72
C ALA A 270 -11.75 6.92 12.08
N GLU A 271 -11.85 5.64 11.67
CA GLU A 271 -12.96 4.76 12.02
C GLU A 271 -13.15 4.61 13.54
N GLY A 272 -12.05 4.51 14.29
CA GLY A 272 -12.08 4.46 15.76
C GLY A 272 -12.58 5.75 16.41
N ILE A 273 -12.21 6.91 15.85
CA ILE A 273 -12.71 8.22 16.31
C ILE A 273 -14.21 8.37 16.00
N GLU A 274 -14.66 7.93 14.82
CA GLU A 274 -16.08 7.93 14.46
C GLU A 274 -16.90 7.03 15.40
N ALA A 275 -16.43 5.82 15.68
CA ALA A 275 -17.08 4.92 16.63
C ALA A 275 -17.15 5.52 18.05
N ALA A 276 -16.06 6.12 18.54
CA ALA A 276 -16.04 6.78 19.85
C ALA A 276 -16.95 8.01 19.92
N THR A 277 -17.07 8.74 18.80
CA THR A 277 -18.00 9.87 18.65
C THR A 277 -19.44 9.39 18.79
N GLU A 278 -19.80 8.28 18.15
CA GLU A 278 -21.14 7.72 18.23
C GLU A 278 -21.48 7.20 19.64
N VAL A 279 -20.55 6.50 20.29
CA VAL A 279 -20.70 6.10 21.70
C VAL A 279 -20.94 7.31 22.60
N THR A 280 -20.19 8.40 22.39
CA THR A 280 -20.34 9.62 23.21
C THR A 280 -21.70 10.29 23.00
N LYS A 281 -22.26 10.25 21.78
CA LYS A 281 -23.64 10.71 21.53
C LYS A 281 -24.67 9.81 22.20
N GLN A 282 -24.48 8.49 22.20
CA GLN A 282 -25.37 7.56 22.89
C GLN A 282 -25.35 7.77 24.41
N GLU A 283 -24.17 8.02 25.00
CA GLU A 283 -24.04 8.43 26.39
C GLU A 283 -24.84 9.71 26.67
N GLU A 284 -24.76 10.71 25.78
CA GLU A 284 -25.57 11.94 25.86
C GLU A 284 -27.07 11.62 25.84
N TYR A 285 -27.54 10.81 24.89
CA TYR A 285 -28.95 10.41 24.82
C TYR A 285 -29.41 9.63 26.04
N SER A 286 -28.54 8.84 26.68
CA SER A 286 -28.88 8.10 27.91
C SER A 286 -28.97 9.00 29.16
N LEU A 287 -28.39 10.20 29.10
CA LEU A 287 -28.62 11.20 30.13
C LEU A 287 -30.02 11.80 29.99
N LEU A 288 -30.61 11.79 28.79
CA LEU A 288 -31.90 12.41 28.51
C LEU A 288 -33.06 11.47 28.87
#